data_AF-A0A7V3WN46-F1
#
_entry.id   AF-A0A7V3WN46-F1
#
_cell.length_a   1.000
_cell.length_b   1.000
_cell.length_c   1.000
_cell.angle_alpha   90.00
_cell.angle_beta   90.00
_cell.angle_gamma   90.00
#
_symmetry.space_group_name_H-M   'P 1'
#
loop_
_entity.id
_entity.type
_entity.pdbx_description
1 polymer ?
#
loop_
_entity_poly.entity_id
_entity_poly.type
_entity_poly.pdbx_seq_one_letter_code
_entity_poly.pdbx_strand_id
1 'polypeptide(L)'
;MDLGPQPVRVSARHGPWGCNIGYRREVALGAGGFDPALGRRDCVMGAHEETELNLRLERAGYEVWWLPQAHIRHRVGKERLRFGWCLRAAFQSGYTKAVVRRQARGTGTAWTLWRLGRLLGTPWHTGLNLVVAALTWPWQKGRLAAAASIRAAEVAGFGWQLLQPMPKAAGPASGATAAAQPTATEAGGCP
;
A
#
# COMPACT_ATOMS: atom_id res chain seq x y z
N MET A 1 13.38 -7.90 -4.62
CA MET A 1 14.16 -7.72 -3.39
C MET A 1 15.11 -8.89 -3.32
N ASP A 2 16.40 -8.61 -3.26
CA ASP A 2 17.46 -9.60 -3.11
C ASP A 2 18.19 -9.29 -1.80
N LEU A 3 18.07 -10.17 -0.82
CA LEU A 3 18.71 -10.04 0.50
C LEU A 3 19.91 -10.98 0.66
N GLY A 4 20.42 -11.52 -0.45
CA GLY A 4 21.56 -12.43 -0.47
C GLY A 4 21.16 -13.90 -0.62
N PRO A 5 22.11 -14.85 -0.53
CA PRO A 5 21.84 -16.24 -0.89
C PRO A 5 21.15 -17.07 0.21
N GLN A 6 20.95 -16.51 1.40
CA GLN A 6 20.45 -17.24 2.57
C GLN A 6 19.06 -16.78 3.01
N PRO A 7 18.24 -17.65 3.61
CA PRO A 7 17.02 -17.23 4.28
C PRO A 7 17.32 -16.18 5.35
N VAL A 8 16.57 -15.06 5.32
CA VAL A 8 16.74 -13.97 6.28
C VAL A 8 15.40 -13.62 6.89
N ARG A 9 15.35 -13.53 8.22
CA ARG A 9 14.20 -12.97 8.93
C ARG A 9 14.09 -11.49 8.58
N VAL A 10 12.92 -11.08 8.11
CA VAL A 10 12.59 -9.70 7.78
C VAL A 10 11.51 -9.20 8.71
N SER A 11 11.50 -7.90 9.00
CA SER A 11 10.37 -7.34 9.72
C SER A 11 9.19 -7.06 8.78
N ALA A 12 7.97 -7.12 9.30
CA ALA A 12 6.73 -6.88 8.54
C ALA A 12 6.74 -5.54 7.82
N ARG A 13 7.49 -4.55 8.32
CA ARG A 13 7.65 -3.23 7.70
C ARG A 13 8.55 -3.22 6.46
N HIS A 14 9.48 -4.17 6.36
CA HIS A 14 10.47 -4.22 5.29
C HIS A 14 10.15 -5.26 4.22
N GLY A 15 9.11 -6.08 4.41
CA GLY A 15 8.60 -6.99 3.40
C GLY A 15 8.27 -8.38 3.97
N PRO A 16 7.99 -9.36 3.11
CA PRO A 16 7.82 -9.23 1.65
C PRO A 16 6.50 -8.53 1.28
N TRP A 17 6.47 -7.91 0.10
CA TRP A 17 5.28 -7.28 -0.49
C TRP A 17 4.51 -8.26 -1.37
N GLY A 18 3.20 -8.06 -1.51
CA GLY A 18 2.20 -9.11 -1.83
C GLY A 18 2.32 -9.86 -3.17
N CYS A 19 3.28 -9.53 -4.02
CA CYS A 19 3.47 -10.23 -5.30
C CYS A 19 3.98 -11.67 -5.15
N ASN A 20 4.68 -11.99 -4.06
CA ASN A 20 5.26 -13.31 -3.83
C ASN A 20 5.40 -13.58 -2.35
N ILE A 21 4.33 -14.12 -1.76
CA ILE A 21 4.24 -14.38 -0.33
C ILE A 21 3.41 -15.65 -0.10
N GLY A 22 3.79 -16.41 0.93
CA GLY A 22 3.08 -17.60 1.37
C GLY A 22 2.83 -17.53 2.87
N TYR A 23 1.66 -18.02 3.29
CA TYR A 23 1.27 -18.06 4.68
C TYR A 23 0.84 -19.47 5.06
N ARG A 24 1.14 -19.87 6.29
CA ARG A 24 0.44 -21.00 6.92
C ARG A 24 -1.03 -20.64 7.07
N ARG A 25 -1.92 -21.47 6.53
CA ARG A 25 -3.36 -21.15 6.42
C ARG A 25 -3.97 -20.91 7.80
N GLU A 26 -3.72 -21.83 8.72
CA GLU A 26 -4.19 -21.81 10.10
C GLU A 26 -3.69 -20.57 10.87
N VAL A 27 -2.44 -20.16 10.62
CA VAL A 27 -1.86 -18.96 11.25
C VAL A 27 -2.50 -17.68 10.70
N ALA A 28 -2.66 -17.57 9.38
CA ALA A 28 -3.28 -16.40 8.76
C ALA A 28 -4.77 -16.26 9.12
N LEU A 29 -5.52 -17.37 9.09
CA LEU A 29 -6.94 -17.36 9.47
C LEU A 29 -7.11 -17.14 10.98
N GLY A 30 -6.26 -17.74 11.82
CA GLY A 30 -6.25 -17.50 13.26
C GLY A 30 -5.95 -16.04 13.63
N ALA A 31 -5.21 -15.33 12.78
CA ALA A 31 -4.98 -13.90 12.95
C ALA A 31 -6.15 -13.03 12.44
N GLY A 32 -7.14 -13.58 11.74
CA GLY A 32 -8.29 -12.87 11.17
C GLY A 32 -8.25 -12.67 9.64
N GLY A 33 -7.31 -13.30 8.93
CA GLY A 33 -7.16 -13.18 7.47
C GLY A 33 -6.72 -11.78 7.01
N PHE A 34 -6.81 -11.48 5.71
CA PHE A 34 -6.55 -10.15 5.18
C PHE A 34 -7.68 -9.18 5.52
N ASP A 35 -7.35 -7.93 5.85
CA ASP A 35 -8.36 -6.89 6.09
C ASP A 35 -9.00 -6.46 4.75
N PRO A 36 -10.30 -6.77 4.51
CA PRO A 36 -10.95 -6.42 3.26
C PRO A 36 -10.99 -4.91 3.01
N ALA A 37 -10.83 -4.07 4.05
CA ALA A 37 -10.80 -2.61 3.97
C ALA A 37 -9.57 -2.06 3.24
N LEU A 38 -8.49 -2.84 3.15
CA LEU A 38 -7.24 -2.43 2.50
C LEU A 38 -7.13 -2.95 1.06
N GLY A 39 -8.02 -3.87 0.69
CA GLY A 39 -8.03 -4.53 -0.61
C GLY A 39 -8.50 -3.69 -1.77
N ARG A 40 -8.22 -4.21 -2.97
CA ARG A 40 -8.64 -3.58 -4.21
C ARG A 40 -10.16 -3.65 -4.34
N ARG A 41 -10.79 -2.50 -4.59
CA ARG A 41 -12.24 -2.36 -4.75
C ARG A 41 -12.52 -1.38 -5.88
N ASP A 42 -13.25 -1.80 -6.90
CA ASP A 42 -13.63 -0.95 -8.03
C ASP A 42 -12.46 -0.10 -8.57
N CYS A 43 -12.59 1.23 -8.51
CA CYS A 43 -11.57 2.20 -8.92
C CYS A 43 -10.47 2.46 -7.86
N VAL A 44 -10.57 1.88 -6.66
CA VAL A 44 -9.60 1.99 -5.57
C VAL A 44 -8.54 0.90 -5.70
N MET A 45 -7.28 1.32 -5.81
CA MET A 45 -6.16 0.40 -5.77
C MET A 45 -5.88 -0.01 -4.32
N GLY A 46 -6.02 -1.29 -4.02
CA GLY A 46 -5.60 -1.86 -2.74
C GLY A 46 -4.08 -1.82 -2.58
N ALA A 47 -3.62 -1.66 -1.34
CA ALA A 47 -2.20 -1.63 -0.99
C ALA A 47 -2.00 -2.02 0.48
N HIS A 48 -0.87 -2.64 0.83
CA HIS A 48 -0.47 -2.95 2.22
C HIS A 48 -1.34 -3.95 2.97
N GLU A 49 -2.21 -4.71 2.32
CA GLU A 49 -2.96 -5.81 2.96
C GLU A 49 -2.01 -6.82 3.62
N GLU A 50 -0.94 -7.16 2.90
CA GLU A 50 0.11 -8.07 3.35
C GLU A 50 0.93 -7.47 4.49
N THR A 51 1.23 -6.18 4.42
CA THR A 51 2.00 -5.50 5.47
C THR A 51 1.20 -5.43 6.76
N GLU A 52 -0.10 -5.17 6.68
CA GLU A 52 -0.98 -5.16 7.84
C GLU A 52 -1.10 -6.56 8.46
N LEU A 53 -1.33 -7.61 7.66
CA LEU A 53 -1.37 -8.99 8.14
C LEU A 53 -0.02 -9.39 8.77
N ASN A 54 1.11 -9.07 8.13
CA ASN A 54 2.43 -9.36 8.66
C ASN A 54 2.67 -8.67 10.01
N LEU A 55 2.20 -7.43 10.19
CA LEU A 55 2.31 -6.71 11.48
C LEU A 55 1.47 -7.39 12.58
N ARG A 56 0.29 -7.91 12.25
CA ARG A 56 -0.51 -8.71 13.20
C ARG A 56 0.18 -10.01 13.57
N LEU A 57 0.73 -10.72 12.57
CA LEU A 57 1.45 -11.97 12.79
C LEU A 57 2.70 -11.76 13.65
N GLU A 58 3.50 -10.72 13.39
CA GLU A 58 4.65 -10.38 14.23
C GLU A 58 4.27 -10.08 15.67
N ARG A 59 3.18 -9.32 15.88
CA ARG A 59 2.68 -9.03 17.23
C ARG A 59 2.19 -10.29 17.95
N ALA A 60 1.72 -11.28 17.22
CA ALA A 60 1.33 -12.59 17.74
C ALA A 60 2.54 -13.54 17.93
N GLY A 61 3.77 -13.08 17.71
CA GLY A 61 4.99 -13.85 17.93
C GLY A 61 5.46 -14.68 16.73
N TYR A 62 4.81 -14.56 15.58
CA TYR A 62 5.25 -15.21 14.35
C TYR A 62 6.36 -14.42 13.65
N GLU A 63 7.14 -15.13 12.84
CA GLU A 63 8.23 -14.53 12.08
C GLU A 63 7.90 -14.48 10.58
N VAL A 64 8.45 -13.47 9.92
CA VAL A 64 8.37 -13.32 8.46
C VAL A 64 9.77 -13.58 7.91
N TRP A 65 9.85 -14.46 6.91
CA TRP A 65 11.12 -14.89 6.33
C TRP A 65 11.16 -14.57 4.84
N TRP A 66 12.26 -13.98 4.40
CA TRP A 66 12.61 -13.89 3.00
C TRP A 66 13.34 -15.16 2.57
N LEU A 67 12.91 -15.74 1.44
CA LEU A 67 13.46 -16.98 0.91
C LEU A 67 14.06 -16.72 -0.48
N PRO A 68 15.37 -16.91 -0.68
CA PRO A 68 16.03 -16.64 -1.97
C PRO A 68 15.48 -17.51 -3.11
N GLN A 69 15.06 -18.74 -2.80
CA GLN A 69 14.55 -19.67 -3.79
C GLN A 69 13.09 -19.42 -4.18
N ALA A 70 12.33 -18.70 -3.36
CA ALA A 70 10.95 -18.33 -3.66
C ALA A 70 10.97 -17.18 -4.67
N HIS A 71 11.15 -17.48 -5.95
CA HIS A 71 11.19 -16.50 -7.02
C HIS A 71 10.01 -16.66 -7.97
N ILE A 72 9.54 -15.53 -8.50
CA ILE A 72 8.48 -15.50 -9.52
C ILE A 72 8.90 -14.58 -10.66
N ARG A 73 8.28 -14.78 -11.83
CA ARG A 73 8.37 -13.82 -12.94
C ARG A 73 7.11 -12.95 -12.93
N HIS A 74 7.24 -11.74 -12.40
CA HIS A 74 6.13 -10.80 -12.36
C HIS A 74 5.92 -10.13 -13.72
N ARG A 75 4.76 -10.36 -14.34
CA ARG A 75 4.36 -9.67 -15.57
C ARG A 75 3.75 -8.32 -15.22
N VAL A 76 4.41 -7.24 -15.60
CA VAL A 76 3.92 -5.87 -15.41
C VAL A 76 3.24 -5.42 -16.69
N GLY A 77 1.94 -5.12 -16.62
CA GLY A 77 1.19 -4.58 -17.75
C GLY A 77 1.66 -3.17 -18.14
N LYS A 78 1.48 -2.81 -19.42
CA LYS A 78 1.93 -1.52 -19.98
C LYS A 78 1.31 -0.31 -19.27
N GLU A 79 0.10 -0.47 -18.74
CA GLU A 79 -0.61 0.55 -17.97
C GLU A 79 0.16 0.98 -16.71
N ARG A 80 0.88 0.05 -16.07
CA ARG A 80 1.68 0.31 -14.86
C ARG A 80 2.99 1.05 -15.14
N LEU A 81 3.36 1.17 -16.42
CA LEU A 81 4.50 1.97 -16.85
C LEU A 81 4.10 3.44 -17.08
N ARG A 82 2.79 3.75 -17.08
CA ARG A 82 2.31 5.12 -17.27
C ARG A 82 2.50 5.91 -15.98
N PHE A 83 3.12 7.08 -16.08
CA PHE A 83 3.35 7.95 -14.93
C PHE A 83 2.06 8.28 -14.14
N GLY A 84 0.95 8.55 -14.83
CA GLY A 84 -0.34 8.77 -14.16
C GLY A 84 -0.87 7.55 -13.39
N TRP A 85 -0.53 6.33 -13.81
CA TRP A 85 -0.82 5.14 -12.99
C TRP A 85 0.04 5.14 -11.73
N CYS A 86 1.34 5.42 -11.85
CA CYS A 86 2.26 5.51 -10.71
C CYS A 86 1.81 6.54 -9.67
N LEU A 87 1.36 7.73 -10.11
CA LEU A 87 0.84 8.77 -9.21
C LEU A 87 -0.41 8.30 -8.45
N ARG A 88 -1.38 7.70 -9.16
CA ARG A 88 -2.58 7.14 -8.51
C ARG A 88 -2.21 6.02 -7.53
N ALA A 89 -1.28 5.15 -7.90
CA ALA A 89 -0.84 4.04 -7.06
C ALA A 89 -0.11 4.55 -5.80
N ALA A 90 0.70 5.59 -5.95
CA ALA A 90 1.37 6.25 -4.85
C ALA A 90 0.38 6.92 -3.88
N PHE A 91 -0.61 7.65 -4.41
CA PHE A 91 -1.68 8.24 -3.61
C PHE A 91 -2.42 7.18 -2.79
N GLN A 92 -2.87 6.10 -3.45
CA GLN A 92 -3.58 5.01 -2.76
C GLN A 92 -2.69 4.29 -1.74
N SER A 93 -1.41 4.08 -2.07
CA SER A 93 -0.41 3.57 -1.11
C SER A 93 -0.33 4.44 0.15
N GLY A 94 -0.26 5.76 -0.02
CA GLY A 94 -0.25 6.72 1.09
C GLY A 94 -1.54 6.70 1.92
N TYR A 95 -2.68 6.67 1.23
CA TYR A 95 -4.00 6.52 1.84
C TYR A 95 -4.05 5.29 2.73
N THR A 96 -3.68 4.12 2.22
CA THR A 96 -3.75 2.88 3.00
C THR A 96 -2.73 2.83 4.13
N LYS A 97 -1.55 3.45 3.98
CA LYS A 97 -0.59 3.63 5.09
C LYS A 97 -1.20 4.39 6.26
N ALA A 98 -2.06 5.39 6.00
CA ALA A 98 -2.74 6.12 7.07
C ALA A 98 -3.76 5.23 7.79
N VAL A 99 -4.49 4.37 7.06
CA VAL A 99 -5.42 3.38 7.63
C VAL A 99 -4.67 2.42 8.57
N VAL A 100 -3.61 1.77 8.08
CA VAL A 100 -2.80 0.82 8.85
C VAL A 100 -2.18 1.48 10.08
N ARG A 101 -1.66 2.71 9.96
CA ARG A 101 -1.11 3.44 11.11
C ARG A 101 -2.16 3.82 12.14
N ARG A 102 -3.39 4.12 11.70
CA ARG A 102 -4.51 4.44 12.59
C ARG A 102 -4.95 3.19 13.36
N GLN A 103 -5.08 2.04 12.69
CA GLN A 103 -5.35 0.75 13.34
C GLN A 103 -4.28 0.41 14.39
N ALA A 104 -3.01 0.69 14.11
CA ALA A 104 -1.90 0.39 15.01
C ALA A 104 -1.78 1.31 16.25
N ARG A 105 -2.36 2.52 16.26
CA ARG A 105 -2.16 3.53 17.32
C ARG A 105 -3.31 3.64 18.33
N GLY A 106 -4.43 2.96 18.12
CA GLY A 106 -5.61 3.05 18.99
C GLY A 106 -6.31 4.41 18.93
N THR A 107 -7.24 4.65 19.85
CA THR A 107 -8.00 5.91 20.01
C THR A 107 -7.56 6.65 21.28
N GLY A 108 -7.56 7.99 21.28
CA GLY A 108 -7.22 8.81 22.46
C GLY A 108 -6.43 10.09 22.16
N THR A 109 -6.04 10.84 23.20
CA THR A 109 -5.37 12.15 23.10
C THR A 109 -4.06 12.09 22.30
N ALA A 110 -3.24 11.06 22.52
CA ALA A 110 -1.99 10.85 21.79
C ALA A 110 -2.22 10.64 20.28
N TRP A 111 -3.31 9.95 19.91
CA TRP A 111 -3.71 9.81 18.51
C TRP A 111 -4.18 11.14 17.94
N THR A 112 -4.99 11.91 18.68
CA THR A 112 -5.48 13.23 18.23
C THR A 112 -4.31 14.17 17.95
N LEU A 113 -3.34 14.28 18.86
CA LEU A 113 -2.15 15.10 18.69
C LEU A 113 -1.32 14.64 17.48
N TRP A 114 -1.10 13.33 17.34
CA TRP A 114 -0.40 12.78 16.18
C TRP A 114 -1.14 13.08 14.86
N ARG A 115 -2.46 12.94 14.83
CA ARG A 115 -3.30 13.22 13.66
C ARG A 115 -3.21 14.69 13.28
N LEU A 116 -3.39 15.61 14.23
CA LEU A 116 -3.28 17.05 14.00
C LEU A 116 -1.90 17.43 13.49
N GLY A 117 -0.83 16.96 14.12
CA GLY A 117 0.54 17.21 13.67
C GLY A 117 0.79 16.72 12.25
N ARG A 118 0.24 15.56 11.87
CA ARG A 118 0.32 15.05 10.48
C ARG A 118 -0.54 15.85 9.51
N LEU A 119 -1.74 16.26 9.89
CA LEU A 119 -2.61 17.09 9.05
C LEU A 119 -1.98 18.46 8.77
N LEU A 120 -1.27 19.05 9.74
CA LEU A 120 -0.54 20.30 9.54
C LEU A 120 0.72 20.11 8.68
N GLY A 121 1.45 19.00 8.86
CA GLY A 121 2.69 18.76 8.13
C GLY A 121 2.53 18.23 6.69
N THR A 122 1.40 17.56 6.39
CA THR A 122 1.19 16.91 5.08
C THR A 122 1.06 17.90 3.91
N PRO A 123 0.36 19.06 4.01
CA PRO A 123 0.32 20.04 2.93
C PRO A 123 1.71 20.62 2.64
N TRP A 124 2.47 20.97 3.68
CA TRP A 124 3.83 21.49 3.52
C TRP A 124 4.76 20.48 2.85
N HIS A 125 4.74 19.23 3.30
CA HIS A 125 5.58 18.18 2.72
C HIS A 125 5.18 17.85 1.27
N THR A 126 3.88 17.89 0.96
CA THR A 126 3.39 17.74 -0.43
C THR A 126 3.88 18.90 -1.29
N GLY A 127 3.69 20.15 -0.84
CA GLY A 127 4.13 21.34 -1.55
C GLY A 127 5.64 21.34 -1.79
N LEU A 128 6.45 21.01 -0.80
CA LEU A 128 7.91 20.92 -0.92
C LEU A 128 8.32 19.89 -1.99
N ASN A 129 7.69 18.71 -2.04
CA ASN A 129 7.98 17.72 -3.08
C ASN A 129 7.54 18.20 -4.48
N LEU A 130 6.44 18.96 -4.59
CA LEU A 130 6.03 19.56 -5.86
C LEU A 130 7.00 20.66 -6.32
N VAL A 131 7.51 21.48 -5.40
CA VAL A 131 8.56 22.47 -5.69
C VAL A 131 9.84 21.77 -6.17
N VAL A 132 10.29 20.73 -5.48
CA VAL A 132 11.44 19.91 -5.94
C VAL A 132 11.16 19.33 -7.32
N ALA A 133 9.96 18.82 -7.57
CA ALA A 133 9.60 18.29 -8.88
C ALA A 133 9.66 19.35 -9.99
N ALA A 134 9.14 20.55 -9.74
CA ALA A 134 9.16 21.65 -10.69
C ALA A 134 10.59 22.14 -10.98
N LEU A 135 11.40 22.34 -9.94
CA LEU A 135 12.78 22.83 -10.09
C LEU A 135 13.69 21.83 -10.78
N THR A 136 13.47 20.53 -10.58
CA THR A 136 14.36 19.47 -11.08
C THR A 136 13.86 18.82 -12.36
N TRP A 137 12.69 19.24 -12.87
CA TRP A 137 12.12 18.76 -14.14
C TRP A 137 13.10 18.78 -15.32
N PRO A 138 13.86 19.86 -15.58
CA PRO A 138 14.79 19.89 -16.72
C PRO A 138 16.06 19.05 -16.50
N TRP A 139 16.31 18.55 -15.28
CA TRP A 139 17.53 17.85 -14.92
C TRP A 139 17.36 16.33 -14.86
N GLN A 140 18.46 15.60 -15.08
CA GLN A 140 18.53 14.14 -14.96
C GLN A 140 17.40 13.36 -15.67
N LYS A 141 17.00 13.80 -16.87
CA LYS A 141 15.91 13.19 -17.66
C LYS A 141 14.57 13.12 -16.89
N GLY A 142 14.34 14.04 -15.95
CA GLY A 142 13.11 14.10 -15.14
C GLY A 142 12.96 12.99 -14.09
N ARG A 143 14.00 12.17 -13.82
CA ARG A 143 13.92 11.08 -12.83
C ARG A 143 13.64 11.58 -11.43
N LEU A 144 14.36 12.63 -11.01
CA LEU A 144 14.18 13.25 -9.70
C LEU A 144 12.80 13.89 -9.59
N ALA A 145 12.37 14.59 -10.64
CA ALA A 145 11.03 15.17 -10.70
C ALA A 145 9.94 14.11 -10.58
N ALA A 146 10.05 13.00 -11.32
CA ALA A 146 9.12 11.88 -11.22
C ALA A 146 9.07 11.26 -9.81
N ALA A 147 10.24 11.05 -9.18
CA ALA A 147 10.32 10.51 -7.82
C ALA A 147 9.67 11.47 -6.80
N ALA A 148 9.93 12.77 -6.93
CA ALA A 148 9.34 13.80 -6.09
C ALA A 148 7.82 13.90 -6.28
N SER A 149 7.32 13.83 -7.51
CA SER A 149 5.86 13.80 -7.78
C SER A 149 5.19 12.55 -7.20
N ILE A 150 5.82 11.37 -7.33
CA ILE A 150 5.33 10.12 -6.72
C ILE A 150 5.26 10.27 -5.20
N ARG A 151 6.30 10.85 -4.58
CA ARG A 151 6.30 11.11 -3.14
C ARG A 151 5.23 12.12 -2.74
N ALA A 152 5.05 13.19 -3.51
CA ALA A 152 4.00 14.17 -3.26
C ALA A 152 2.61 13.51 -3.28
N ALA A 153 2.31 12.69 -4.29
CA ALA A 153 1.05 11.96 -4.39
C ALA A 153 0.83 11.03 -3.19
N GLU A 154 1.84 10.29 -2.76
CA GLU A 154 1.78 9.42 -1.58
C GLU A 154 1.50 10.21 -0.28
N VAL A 155 2.20 11.33 -0.07
CA VAL A 155 1.99 12.17 1.12
C VAL A 155 0.60 12.81 1.11
N ALA A 156 0.13 13.24 -0.05
CA ALA A 156 -1.21 13.78 -0.23
C ALA A 156 -2.28 12.73 0.10
N GLY A 157 -2.14 11.49 -0.41
CA GLY A 157 -3.06 10.41 -0.09
C GLY A 157 -3.08 10.06 1.40
N PHE A 158 -1.92 10.08 2.05
CA PHE A 158 -1.81 9.89 3.49
C PHE A 158 -2.57 10.98 4.27
N GLY A 159 -2.36 12.26 3.93
CA GLY A 159 -3.06 13.38 4.55
C GLY A 159 -4.56 13.34 4.30
N TRP A 160 -4.96 13.04 3.06
CA TRP A 160 -6.36 12.89 2.65
C TRP A 160 -7.09 11.87 3.51
N GLN A 161 -6.51 10.69 3.72
CA GLN A 161 -7.16 9.66 4.53
C GLN A 161 -7.31 10.06 6.01
N LEU A 162 -6.43 10.92 6.53
CA LEU A 162 -6.58 11.41 7.91
C LEU A 162 -7.78 12.35 8.07
N LEU A 163 -8.29 12.94 6.99
CA LEU A 163 -9.52 13.75 7.01
C LEU A 163 -10.79 12.89 6.89
N GLN A 164 -10.66 11.66 6.40
CA GLN A 164 -11.77 10.77 6.12
C GLN A 164 -12.08 9.82 7.30
N PRO A 165 -13.30 9.27 7.38
CA PRO A 165 -13.61 8.18 8.30
C PRO A 165 -12.80 6.91 7.98
N MET A 166 -12.77 5.95 8.91
CA MET A 166 -12.19 4.64 8.61
C MET A 166 -12.97 3.98 7.48
N PRO A 167 -12.30 3.41 6.46
CA PRO A 167 -12.98 2.61 5.46
C PRO A 167 -13.68 1.45 6.16
N LYS A 168 -14.94 1.21 5.82
CA LYS A 168 -15.68 0.05 6.34
C LYS A 168 -15.15 -1.22 5.69
N ALA A 169 -15.07 -2.29 6.47
CA ALA A 169 -14.96 -3.64 5.90
C ALA A 169 -16.16 -3.84 4.96
N ALA A 170 -15.91 -4.33 3.75
CA ALA A 170 -16.99 -4.83 2.93
C ALA A 170 -17.61 -6.01 3.71
N GLY A 171 -18.94 -6.16 3.65
CA GLY A 171 -19.59 -7.34 4.19
C GLY A 171 -18.96 -8.61 3.59
N PRO A 172 -19.14 -9.79 4.22
CA PRO A 172 -18.60 -11.03 3.67
C PRO A 172 -18.99 -11.13 2.19
N ALA A 173 -18.01 -11.34 1.31
CA ALA A 173 -18.26 -11.58 -0.09
C ALA A 173 -19.25 -12.74 -0.19
N SER A 174 -20.51 -12.44 -0.52
CA SER A 174 -21.53 -13.45 -0.70
C SER A 174 -21.08 -14.37 -1.83
N GLY A 175 -20.78 -15.62 -1.51
CA GLY A 175 -20.60 -16.71 -2.47
C GLY A 175 -19.44 -16.54 -3.45
N ALA A 176 -18.23 -16.90 -3.03
CA ALA A 176 -17.22 -17.35 -3.99
C ALA A 176 -17.59 -18.75 -4.50
N THR A 177 -18.62 -18.84 -5.34
CA THR A 177 -18.77 -19.95 -6.29
C THR A 177 -17.67 -19.78 -7.34
N ALA A 178 -16.79 -20.77 -7.40
CA ALA A 178 -15.79 -20.88 -8.45
C ALA A 178 -16.49 -20.96 -9.82
N ALA A 179 -16.31 -19.95 -10.68
CA ALA A 179 -16.15 -20.10 -12.12
C ALA A 179 -15.98 -18.74 -12.83
N ALA A 180 -15.28 -18.79 -13.95
CA ALA A 180 -15.11 -17.78 -15.00
C ALA A 180 -14.03 -16.70 -14.79
N GLN A 181 -12.92 -16.87 -15.53
CA GLN A 181 -11.98 -15.81 -15.89
C GLN A 181 -12.72 -14.72 -16.68
N PRO A 182 -12.48 -13.41 -16.44
CA PRO A 182 -12.99 -12.39 -17.34
C PRO A 182 -12.04 -12.23 -18.53
N THR A 183 -12.58 -12.51 -19.71
CA THR A 183 -12.10 -12.05 -21.00
C THR A 183 -11.90 -10.54 -20.99
N ALA A 184 -10.77 -10.10 -21.53
CA ALA A 184 -10.54 -8.71 -21.86
C ALA A 184 -11.67 -8.19 -22.76
N THR A 185 -12.35 -7.13 -22.33
CA THR A 185 -12.66 -5.89 -23.07
C THR A 185 -13.79 -5.23 -22.29
N GLU A 186 -13.53 -4.11 -21.60
CA GLU A 186 -14.49 -3.01 -21.55
C GLU A 186 -13.81 -1.75 -21.02
N ALA A 187 -13.80 -0.75 -21.89
CA ALA A 187 -13.41 0.60 -21.63
C ALA A 187 -14.49 1.27 -20.77
N GLY A 188 -14.40 1.11 -19.46
CA GLY A 188 -15.12 1.92 -18.48
C GLY A 188 -14.14 2.91 -17.86
N GLY A 189 -14.03 4.10 -18.43
CA GLY A 189 -13.31 5.21 -17.79
C GLY A 189 -14.06 5.63 -16.53
N CYS A 190 -13.49 5.32 -15.37
CA CYS A 190 -13.85 5.98 -14.11
C CYS A 190 -13.35 7.45 -14.24
N PRO A 191 -14.18 8.45 -13.94
CA PRO A 191 -13.83 9.87 -14.11
C PRO A 191 -12.56 10.29 -13.36
#